data_AF-A0A975DEA2-F1
#
_entry.id   AF-A0A975DEA2-F1
#
_cell.length_a   1.000
_cell.length_b   1.000
_cell.length_c   1.000
_cell.angle_alpha   90.00
_cell.angle_beta   90.00
_cell.angle_gamma   90.00
#
_symmetry.space_group_name_H-M   'P 1'
#
loop_
_entity.id
_entity.type
_entity.pdbx_description
1 polymer ?
#
loop_
_entity_poly.entity_id
_entity_poly.type
_entity_poly.pdbx_seq_one_letter_code
_entity_poly.pdbx_strand_id
1 'polypeptide(L)' 'MAQKTLIRILHLVIVSGLLLIFTGHYLVTSDTLNHLGPLGFVIGASCIALGLIMSLPTKIYLTILLMRREKPSTQEKPSV' A
#
# COMPACT_ATOMS: atom_id res chain seq x y z
N MET A 1 21.60 0.13 -1.34
CA MET A 1 20.82 0.53 -0.14
C MET A 1 19.36 0.89 -0.45
N ALA A 2 19.05 1.68 -1.49
CA ALA A 2 17.69 2.15 -1.79
C ALA A 2 16.60 1.07 -1.99
N GLN A 3 16.94 -0.08 -2.59
CA GLN A 3 15.98 -1.15 -2.91
C GLN A 3 15.35 -1.82 -1.68
N LYS A 4 16.17 -2.10 -0.66
CA LYS A 4 15.70 -2.68 0.61
C LYS A 4 14.88 -1.69 1.43
N THR A 5 15.14 -0.39 1.29
CA THR A 5 14.33 0.64 1.95
C THR A 5 12.98 0.77 1.26
N LEU A 6 12.95 0.77 -0.07
CA LEU A 6 11.69 0.86 -0.81
C LEU A 6 10.77 -0.32 -0.48
N ILE A 7 11.30 -1.55 -0.48
CA ILE A 7 10.49 -2.75 -0.14
C ILE A 7 9.95 -2.69 1.30
N ARG A 8 10.69 -2.12 2.25
CA ARG A 8 10.23 -1.92 3.63
C ARG A 8 9.11 -0.89 3.71
N ILE A 9 9.26 0.25 3.04
CA ILE A 9 8.23 1.29 3.00
C ILE A 9 6.95 0.73 2.40
N LEU A 10 7.09 -0.08 1.34
CA LEU A 10 5.99 -0.76 0.67
C LEU A 10 5.26 -1.75 1.57
N HIS A 11 6.00 -2.52 2.37
CA HIS A 11 5.43 -3.43 3.34
C HIS A 11 4.74 -2.67 4.49
N LEU A 12 5.32 -1.55 4.94
CA LEU A 12 4.71 -0.64 5.92
C LEU A 12 3.40 -0.04 5.42
N VAL A 13 3.33 0.31 4.13
CA VAL A 13 2.17 0.83 3.42
C VAL A 13 1.01 -0.18 3.39
N ILE A 14 1.32 -1.47 3.19
CA ILE A 14 0.32 -2.55 3.23
C ILE A 14 -0.20 -2.73 4.66
N VAL A 15 0.70 -2.79 5.64
CA VAL A 15 0.33 -2.97 7.05
C VAL A 15 -0.47 -1.77 7.55
N SER A 16 -0.07 -0.54 7.20
CA SER A 16 -0.80 0.66 7.56
C SER A 16 -2.17 0.71 6.88
N GLY A 17 -2.28 0.32 5.60
CA GLY A 17 -3.56 0.19 4.88
C GLY A 17 -4.51 -0.83 5.52
N LEU A 18 -4.00 -1.99 5.95
CA LEU A 18 -4.78 -3.00 6.67
C LEU A 18 -5.27 -2.50 8.03
N LEU A 19 -4.40 -1.83 8.79
CA LEU A 19 -4.79 -1.20 10.05
C LEU A 19 -5.86 -0.12 9.83
N LEU A 20 -5.76 0.64 8.74
CA LEU A 20 -6.73 1.66 8.34
C LEU A 20 -8.11 1.03 8.02
N ILE A 21 -8.15 -0.09 7.30
CA ILE A 21 -9.39 -0.83 7.01
C ILE A 21 -9.99 -1.40 8.30
N PHE A 22 -9.17 -2.02 9.15
CA PHE A 22 -9.62 -2.59 10.42
C PHE A 22 -10.20 -1.50 11.33
N THR A 23 -9.52 -0.35 11.41
CA THR A 23 -9.99 0.82 12.16
C THR A 23 -11.30 1.37 11.60
N GLY A 24 -11.42 1.50 10.27
CA GLY A 24 -12.65 1.95 9.63
C GLY A 24 -13.84 1.01 9.87
N HIS A 25 -13.61 -0.30 9.79
CA HIS A 25 -14.63 -1.29 10.11
C HIS A 25 -15.00 -1.25 11.61
N TYR A 26 -14.02 -1.10 12.50
CA TYR A 26 -14.28 -0.98 13.93
C TYR A 26 -15.11 0.27 14.25
N LEU A 27 -14.84 1.38 13.56
CA LEU A 27 -15.56 2.64 13.72
C LEU A 27 -17.01 2.55 13.23
N VAL A 28 -17.25 1.81 12.14
CA VAL A 28 -18.61 1.54 11.61
C VAL A 28 -19.38 0.56 12.49
N THR A 29 -18.70 -0.44 13.05
CA THR A 29 -19.31 -1.45 13.94
C THR A 29 -19.57 -0.92 15.35
N SER A 30 -18.74 0.00 15.85
CA SER A 30 -19.05 0.69 17.09
C SER A 30 -20.22 1.65 16.86
N ASP A 31 -21.37 1.38 17.47
CA ASP A 31 -22.56 2.24 17.54
C ASP A 31 -22.28 3.72 17.94
N THR A 32 -21.05 4.05 18.31
CA THR A 32 -20.54 5.40 18.56
C THR A 32 -20.77 6.37 17.38
N LEU A 33 -20.88 5.87 16.14
CA LEU A 33 -21.15 6.70 14.95
C LEU A 33 -22.62 6.86 14.58
N ASN A 34 -23.58 6.31 15.34
CA ASN A 34 -25.01 6.53 15.09
C ASN A 34 -25.38 8.04 15.10
N HIS A 35 -24.54 8.88 15.71
CA HIS A 35 -24.67 10.33 15.70
C HIS A 35 -24.03 11.04 14.48
N LEU A 36 -23.09 10.40 13.76
CA LEU A 36 -22.37 11.02 12.63
C LEU A 36 -22.97 10.69 11.25
N GLY A 37 -23.91 9.74 11.16
CA GLY A 37 -24.64 9.45 9.92
C GLY A 37 -23.73 9.06 8.74
N PRO A 38 -24.04 9.48 7.49
CA PRO A 38 -23.39 8.99 6.26
C PRO A 38 -21.89 9.26 6.15
N LEU A 39 -21.34 10.17 6.97
CA LEU A 39 -19.90 10.49 6.99
C LEU A 39 -19.03 9.28 7.38
N GLY A 40 -19.52 8.40 8.27
CA GLY A 40 -18.78 7.20 8.67
C GLY A 40 -18.52 6.24 7.50
N PHE A 41 -19.52 6.08 6.63
CA PHE A 41 -19.40 5.26 5.41
C PHE A 41 -18.42 5.86 4.41
N VAL A 42 -18.43 7.19 4.22
CA VAL A 42 -17.51 7.89 3.31
C VAL A 42 -16.06 7.75 3.77
N ILE A 43 -15.81 7.86 5.07
CA ILE A 43 -14.48 7.66 5.65
C ILE A 43 -14.04 6.20 5.49
N GLY A 44 -14.91 5.23 5.78
CA GLY A 44 -14.60 3.81 5.55
C GLY A 44 -14.28 3.50 4.08
N ALA A 45 -15.10 3.98 3.15
CA ALA A 45 -14.92 3.77 1.70
C ALA A 45 -13.65 4.42 1.16
N SER A 46 -13.35 5.66 1.57
CA SER A 46 -12.12 6.37 1.17
C SER A 46 -10.86 5.70 1.72
N CYS A 47 -10.93 5.18 2.95
CA CYS A 47 -9.87 4.41 3.60
C CYS A 47 -9.53 3.12 2.82
N ILE A 48 -10.56 2.37 2.41
CA ILE A 48 -10.42 1.17 1.58
C ILE A 48 -9.88 1.54 0.19
N ALA A 49 -10.42 2.57 -0.44
CA ALA A 49 -9.99 3.03 -1.76
C ALA A 49 -8.50 3.45 -1.76
N LEU A 50 -8.05 4.19 -0.74
CA LEU A 50 -6.64 4.56 -0.59
C LEU A 50 -5.75 3.34 -0.35
N GLY A 51 -6.17 2.38 0.47
CA GLY A 51 -5.43 1.12 0.70
C GLY A 51 -5.25 0.30 -0.59
N LEU A 52 -6.27 0.27 -1.45
CA LEU A 52 -6.21 -0.40 -2.75
C LEU A 52 -5.31 0.34 -3.76
N ILE A 53 -5.46 1.67 -3.86
CA ILE A 53 -4.63 2.51 -4.75
C ILE A 53 -3.14 2.36 -4.38
N MET A 54 -2.82 2.32 -3.09
CA MET A 54 -1.43 2.18 -2.62
C MET A 54 -0.85 0.76 -2.83
N SER A 55 -1.71 -0.25 -3.02
CA SER A 55 -1.32 -1.65 -3.25
C SER A 55 -0.99 -1.98 -4.73
N LEU A 56 -1.56 -1.25 -5.70
CA LEU A 56 -1.22 -1.42 -7.12
C LEU A 56 0.26 -1.12 -7.45
N PRO A 57 0.84 0.04 -7.10
CA PRO A 57 2.23 0.34 -7.38
C PRO A 57 3.17 -0.62 -6.64
N THR A 58 2.72 -1.15 -5.50
CA THR A 58 3.41 -2.17 -4.73
C THR A 58 3.62 -3.47 -5.52
N LYS A 59 2.56 -3.99 -6.14
CA LYS A 59 2.65 -5.21 -6.96
C LYS A 59 3.47 -5.00 -8.23
N ILE A 60 3.30 -3.86 -8.90
CA ILE A 60 4.05 -3.53 -10.12
C ILE A 60 5.55 -3.43 -9.81
N TYR A 61 5.92 -2.82 -8.69
CA TYR A 61 7.32 -2.69 -8.29
C TYR A 61 7.97 -4.05 -8.03
N LEU A 62 7.28 -4.98 -7.36
CA LEU A 62 7.80 -6.32 -7.11
C LEU A 62 8.03 -7.10 -8.42
N THR A 63 7.12 -6.97 -9.38
CA THR A 63 7.29 -7.57 -10.72
C THR A 63 8.50 -6.98 -11.44
N ILE A 64 8.66 -5.65 -11.46
CA ILE A 64 9.82 -5.01 -12.06
C ILE A 64 11.12 -5.43 -11.34
N LEU A 65 11.09 -5.54 -10.01
CA LEU A 65 12.22 -5.98 -9.20
C LEU A 65 12.62 -7.43 -9.51
N LEU A 66 11.65 -8.33 -9.63
CA LEU A 66 11.87 -9.73 -10.01
C LEU A 66 12.46 -9.82 -11.41
N MET A 67 11.92 -9.06 -12.36
CA MET A 67 12.42 -9.01 -13.73
C MET A 67 13.82 -8.40 -13.86
N ARG A 68 14.20 -7.52 -12.92
CA ARG A 68 15.58 -7.01 -12.77
C ARG A 68 16.53 -8.01 -12.13
N ARG A 69 16.03 -8.93 -11.28
CA ARG A 69 16.82 -10.02 -10.67
C ARG A 69 17.04 -11.19 -11.63
N GLU A 70 16.04 -11.51 -12.47
CA GLU A 70 16.17 -12.53 -13.52
C GLU A 70 17.01 -12.08 -14.71
N LYS A 71 17.29 -10.78 -14.85
CA LYS A 71 18.32 -10.29 -15.76
C LYS A 71 19.67 -10.42 -15.05
N PRO A 72 20.45 -11.51 -15.26
CA PRO A 72 21.82 -11.54 -14.77
C PRO A 72 22.55 -10.33 -15.32
N SER A 73 23.37 -9.73 -14.48
CA SER A 73 24.20 -8.56 -14.75
C SER A 73 24.81 -8.52 -16.17
N THR A 74 24.18 -7.82 -17.09
CA THR A 74 24.93 -6.92 -17.99
C THR A 74 25.09 -5.62 -17.21
N GLN A 75 26.06 -5.63 -16.29
CA GLN A 75 26.72 -4.42 -15.84
C GLN A 75 27.55 -3.90 -17.03
N GLU A 76 26.91 -3.27 -18.01
CA GLU A 76 27.63 -2.32 -18.85
C GLU A 76 27.42 -0.95 -18.19
N LYS A 77 28.44 -0.52 -17.43
CA LYS A 77 28.64 0.90 -17.16
C LYS A 77 28.59 1.61 -18.52
N PRO A 78 27.84 2.71 -18.69
CA PRO A 78 28.05 3.55 -19.85
C PRO A 78 29.43 4.18 -19.67
N SER A 79 30.43 3.60 -20.34
CA SER A 79 31.68 4.25 -20.70
C SER A 79 31.54 4.72 -22.14
N VAL A 80 30.91 5.87 -22.33
CA VAL A 80 31.22 6.88 -23.37
C VAL A 80 30.91 8.24 -22.78
#